data_AF-A0A9E5LLF9-F1
#
_entry.id   AF-A0A9E5LLF9-F1
#
_cell.length_a   1.000
_cell.length_b   1.000
_cell.length_c   1.000
_cell.angle_alpha   90.00
_cell.angle_beta   90.00
_cell.angle_gamma   90.00
#
_symmetry.space_group_name_H-M   'P 1'
#
loop_
_entity.id
_entity.type
_entity.pdbx_description
1 polymer ?
#
loop_
_entity_poly.entity_id
_entity_poly.type
_entity_poly.pdbx_seq_one_letter_code
_entity_poly.pdbx_strand_id
1 'polypeptide(L)'
;MPNWCFNTLTIQGPKQEIDYIKDRLNKPFSVLHDSWNMDTREMEVKETHYSAPVFAFWNIHSPLEEGITMEEYVQQPSRLGIDPQDPEWFAKEVAHAKTQKDWYNWNTSNWGTKWDVAVRDDDKYPDTRLEEYKSEGEDNWLVYVYQTAWSPAVSVLVTLSNLIPNCLLTLNFEEETGWGGEYEILRGNVTELMDWENRCRDCDELNTMEYCENDCGEICSSCNYMGEADLEIAKECQTHKIYLDSEHVPDYRMEQVNG
;
A
#
# COMPACT_ATOMS: atom_id res chain seq x y z
N MET A 1 9.37 -7.51 -6.75
CA MET A 1 8.10 -7.48 -5.99
C MET A 1 7.79 -6.01 -5.73
N PRO A 2 6.52 -5.59 -5.71
CA PRO A 2 6.21 -4.24 -5.26
C PRO A 2 6.56 -4.13 -3.78
N ASN A 3 6.90 -2.92 -3.34
CA ASN A 3 6.88 -2.64 -1.92
C ASN A 3 5.42 -2.56 -1.43
N TRP A 4 5.18 -2.99 -0.19
CA TRP A 4 3.85 -3.02 0.40
C TRP A 4 3.58 -1.86 1.35
N CYS A 5 2.41 -1.25 1.18
CA CYS A 5 1.87 -0.25 2.09
C CYS A 5 0.79 -0.91 2.95
N PHE A 6 0.98 -0.87 4.26
CA PHE A 6 0.08 -1.38 5.28
C PHE A 6 -0.91 -0.27 5.63
N ASN A 7 -2.21 -0.57 5.57
CA ASN A 7 -3.26 0.42 5.76
C ASN A 7 -4.24 -0.02 6.84
N THR A 8 -4.68 0.93 7.65
CA THR A 8 -5.84 0.83 8.53
C THR A 8 -6.81 1.94 8.16
N LEU A 9 -7.98 1.56 7.63
CA LEU A 9 -9.05 2.49 7.26
C LEU A 9 -10.19 2.38 8.26
N THR A 10 -10.44 3.47 8.98
CA THR A 10 -11.63 3.64 9.80
C THR A 10 -12.67 4.42 9.01
N ILE A 11 -13.91 3.94 8.98
CA ILE A 11 -15.06 4.65 8.42
C ILE A 11 -16.05 4.88 9.56
N GLN A 12 -16.30 6.13 9.91
CA GLN A 12 -17.21 6.51 10.99
C GLN A 12 -18.36 7.36 10.45
N GLY A 13 -19.60 7.07 10.86
CA GLY A 13 -20.75 7.82 10.38
C GLY A 13 -22.11 7.27 10.81
N PRO A 14 -23.20 7.69 10.16
CA PRO A 14 -24.54 7.20 10.46
C PRO A 14 -24.65 5.70 10.19
N LYS A 15 -25.35 4.98 11.07
CA LYS A 15 -25.65 3.55 10.95
C LYS A 15 -26.03 3.10 9.53
N GLN A 16 -26.94 3.85 8.89
CA GLN A 16 -27.42 3.50 7.57
C GLN A 16 -26.31 3.47 6.50
N GLU A 17 -25.36 4.41 6.56
CA GLU A 17 -24.23 4.44 5.62
C GLU A 17 -23.16 3.39 5.97
N ILE A 18 -22.90 3.16 7.26
CA ILE A 18 -21.98 2.11 7.73
C ILE A 18 -22.45 0.71 7.30
N ASP A 19 -23.74 0.40 7.51
CA ASP A 19 -24.33 -0.88 7.07
C ASP A 19 -24.27 -1.01 5.54
N TYR A 20 -24.70 0.04 4.84
CA TYR A 20 -24.71 0.07 3.39
C TYR A 20 -23.32 -0.15 2.81
N ILE A 21 -22.31 0.55 3.33
CA ILE A 21 -20.97 0.49 2.74
C ILE A 21 -20.28 -0.84 3.06
N LYS A 22 -20.46 -1.38 4.27
CA LYS A 22 -19.98 -2.73 4.61
C LYS A 22 -20.55 -3.77 3.64
N ASP A 23 -21.86 -3.72 3.38
CA ASP A 23 -22.52 -4.66 2.47
C ASP A 23 -22.09 -4.44 1.02
N ARG A 24 -21.93 -3.18 0.59
CA ARG A 24 -21.46 -2.84 -0.77
C ARG A 24 -20.05 -3.37 -1.01
N LEU A 25 -19.13 -3.11 -0.09
CA LEU A 25 -17.72 -3.49 -0.22
C LEU A 25 -17.52 -5.01 -0.23
N ASN A 26 -18.42 -5.75 0.42
CA ASN A 26 -18.42 -7.21 0.46
C ASN A 26 -19.28 -7.88 -0.65
N LYS A 27 -19.76 -7.13 -1.66
CA LYS A 27 -20.55 -7.73 -2.75
C LYS A 27 -19.71 -8.71 -3.56
N PRO A 28 -20.27 -9.90 -3.92
CA PRO A 28 -19.57 -10.85 -4.77
C PRO A 28 -19.33 -10.32 -6.18
N PHE A 29 -18.17 -10.64 -6.75
CA PHE A 29 -17.84 -10.33 -8.14
C PHE A 29 -16.86 -11.36 -8.74
N SER A 30 -16.68 -11.30 -10.05
CA SER A 30 -15.70 -12.12 -10.78
C SER A 30 -14.88 -11.21 -11.71
N VAL A 31 -13.60 -11.51 -11.85
CA VAL A 31 -12.67 -10.76 -12.70
C VAL A 31 -11.81 -11.74 -13.49
N LEU A 32 -11.53 -11.39 -14.75
CA LEU A 32 -10.53 -12.08 -15.55
C LEU A 32 -9.14 -11.60 -15.14
N HIS A 33 -8.31 -12.54 -14.69
CA HIS A 33 -6.91 -12.28 -14.39
C HIS A 33 -6.01 -13.10 -15.31
N ASP A 34 -4.90 -12.48 -15.70
CA ASP A 34 -3.76 -13.19 -16.26
C ASP A 34 -3.13 -14.06 -15.17
N SER A 35 -3.04 -15.36 -15.44
CA SER A 35 -2.49 -16.36 -14.53
C SER A 35 -1.40 -17.16 -15.22
N TRP A 36 -0.28 -17.37 -14.53
CA TRP A 36 0.80 -18.21 -15.05
C TRP A 36 0.43 -19.68 -14.88
N ASN A 37 0.25 -20.40 -15.98
CA ASN A 37 0.03 -21.84 -15.96
C ASN A 37 1.39 -22.57 -15.93
N MET A 38 1.68 -23.27 -14.84
CA MET A 38 2.94 -23.99 -14.67
C MET A 38 3.11 -25.18 -15.61
N ASP A 39 2.02 -25.80 -16.05
CA ASP A 39 2.03 -26.99 -16.90
C ASP A 39 2.30 -26.61 -18.36
N THR A 40 1.59 -25.59 -18.86
CA THR A 40 1.76 -25.08 -20.23
C THR A 40 2.94 -24.12 -20.35
N ARG A 41 3.39 -23.52 -19.24
CA ARG A 41 4.39 -22.44 -19.18
C ARG A 41 4.00 -21.22 -20.01
N GLU A 42 2.70 -20.94 -20.04
CA GLU A 42 2.11 -19.83 -20.76
C GLU A 42 1.25 -19.00 -19.80
N MET A 43 1.06 -17.72 -20.16
CA MET A 43 0.07 -16.88 -19.50
C MET A 43 -1.31 -17.25 -20.04
N GLU A 44 -2.23 -17.57 -19.14
CA GLU A 44 -3.61 -17.90 -19.47
C GLU A 44 -4.55 -16.94 -18.74
N VAL A 45 -5.58 -16.49 -19.43
CA VAL A 45 -6.64 -15.70 -18.81
C VAL A 45 -7.58 -16.65 -18.07
N LYS A 46 -7.74 -16.42 -16.77
CA LYS A 46 -8.63 -17.20 -15.91
C LYS A 46 -9.59 -16.30 -15.17
N GLU A 47 -10.85 -16.71 -15.12
CA GLU A 47 -11.84 -16.08 -14.23
C GLU A 47 -11.53 -16.43 -12.77
N THR A 48 -11.43 -15.39 -11.94
CA THR A 48 -11.26 -15.50 -10.49
C THR A 48 -12.54 -15.01 -9.81
N HIS A 49 -12.97 -15.75 -8.80
CA HIS A 49 -14.19 -15.45 -8.05
C HIS A 49 -13.86 -14.88 -6.68
N TYR A 50 -14.66 -13.88 -6.30
CA TYR A 50 -14.60 -13.18 -5.03
C TYR A 50 -15.98 -13.27 -4.41
N SER A 51 -16.28 -14.39 -3.74
CA SER A 51 -17.60 -14.66 -3.17
C SER A 51 -17.85 -13.89 -1.87
N ALA A 52 -16.79 -13.53 -1.15
CA ALA A 52 -16.84 -12.72 0.08
C ALA A 52 -15.56 -11.86 0.20
N PRO A 53 -15.41 -10.81 -0.61
CA PRO A 53 -14.14 -10.09 -0.74
C PRO A 53 -13.72 -9.28 0.49
N VAL A 54 -14.60 -9.13 1.49
CA VAL A 54 -14.44 -8.33 2.72
C VAL A 54 -14.37 -6.82 2.45
N PHE A 55 -13.40 -6.40 1.65
CA PHE A 55 -13.17 -5.04 1.20
C PHE A 55 -12.62 -5.08 -0.23
N ALA A 56 -13.30 -4.44 -1.19
CA ALA A 56 -12.91 -4.46 -2.60
C ALA A 56 -13.01 -3.07 -3.22
N PHE A 57 -11.93 -2.63 -3.85
CA PHE A 57 -11.89 -1.42 -4.66
C PHE A 57 -12.82 -1.54 -5.87
N TRP A 58 -12.94 -2.75 -6.44
CA TRP A 58 -13.91 -3.07 -7.48
C TRP A 58 -15.34 -2.67 -7.10
N ASN A 59 -15.73 -2.85 -5.85
CA ASN A 59 -17.07 -2.50 -5.36
C ASN A 59 -17.23 -1.00 -5.04
N ILE A 60 -16.13 -0.25 -5.01
CA ILE A 60 -16.13 1.22 -4.91
C ILE A 60 -16.31 1.80 -6.32
N HIS A 61 -15.41 1.42 -7.23
CA HIS A 61 -15.42 1.83 -8.62
C HIS A 61 -14.74 0.77 -9.49
N SER A 62 -15.44 0.29 -10.51
CA SER A 62 -14.96 -0.76 -11.43
C SER A 62 -14.89 -0.26 -12.88
N PRO A 63 -14.00 -0.83 -13.71
CA PRO A 63 -13.90 -0.48 -15.13
C PRO A 63 -15.21 -0.73 -15.89
N LEU A 64 -16.03 -1.68 -15.42
CA LEU A 64 -17.33 -1.99 -16.02
C LEU A 64 -18.32 -0.82 -15.92
N GLU A 65 -18.21 0.01 -14.87
CA GLU A 65 -19.04 1.22 -14.72
C GLU A 65 -18.73 2.28 -15.79
N GLU A 66 -17.51 2.24 -16.35
CA GLU A 66 -17.08 3.08 -17.47
C GLU A 66 -17.34 2.44 -18.85
N GLY A 67 -17.94 1.25 -18.88
CA GLY A 67 -18.20 0.51 -20.12
C GLY A 67 -16.96 -0.14 -20.74
N ILE A 68 -15.88 -0.29 -19.98
CA ILE A 68 -14.69 -1.06 -20.38
C ILE A 68 -15.03 -2.55 -20.23
N THR A 69 -14.80 -3.35 -21.27
CA THR A 69 -15.10 -4.79 -21.20
C THR A 69 -13.99 -5.54 -20.47
N MET A 70 -14.27 -6.76 -19.98
CA MET A 70 -13.25 -7.56 -19.33
C MET A 70 -12.12 -7.96 -20.28
N GLU A 71 -12.41 -8.11 -21.57
CA GLU A 71 -11.41 -8.39 -22.60
C GLU A 71 -10.48 -7.19 -22.85
N GLU A 72 -10.99 -5.96 -22.76
CA GLU A 72 -10.17 -4.74 -22.81
C GLU A 72 -9.33 -4.59 -21.54
N TYR A 73 -9.93 -4.82 -20.38
CA TYR A 73 -9.29 -4.66 -19.07
C TYR A 73 -8.16 -5.67 -18.85
N VAL A 74 -8.36 -6.95 -19.19
CA VAL A 74 -7.36 -7.99 -18.90
C VAL A 74 -6.07 -7.88 -19.74
N GLN A 75 -6.03 -7.03 -20.77
CA GLN A 75 -4.86 -6.88 -21.65
C GLN A 75 -3.61 -6.43 -20.88
N GLN A 76 -2.43 -6.74 -21.42
CA GLN A 76 -1.18 -6.21 -20.89
C GLN A 76 -0.97 -4.74 -21.32
N PRO A 77 -0.39 -3.90 -20.44
CA PRO A 77 -0.08 -2.52 -20.78
C PRO A 77 0.89 -2.45 -21.98
N SER A 78 0.61 -1.55 -22.91
CA SER A 78 1.50 -1.22 -24.00
C SER A 78 2.43 -0.07 -23.63
N ARG A 79 3.64 -0.06 -24.19
CA ARG A 79 4.62 1.03 -24.04
C ARG A 79 4.86 1.69 -25.39
N LEU A 80 5.15 2.98 -25.40
CA LEU A 80 5.58 3.68 -26.62
C LEU A 80 6.99 3.24 -27.04
N GLY A 81 7.82 2.79 -26.10
CA GLY A 81 9.17 2.33 -26.37
C GLY A 81 10.12 3.48 -26.70
N ILE A 82 9.88 4.65 -26.09
CA ILE A 82 10.71 5.84 -26.27
C ILE A 82 12.06 5.61 -25.59
N ASP A 83 13.14 6.11 -26.19
CA ASP A 83 14.49 6.05 -25.62
C ASP A 83 14.51 6.77 -24.26
N PRO A 84 14.94 6.12 -23.15
CA PRO A 84 15.07 6.76 -21.84
C PRO A 84 16.00 7.97 -21.79
N GLN A 85 16.83 8.18 -22.82
CA GLN A 85 17.67 9.38 -22.96
C GLN A 85 16.91 10.60 -23.51
N ASP A 86 15.71 10.44 -24.09
CA ASP A 86 14.85 11.57 -24.47
C ASP A 86 14.35 12.26 -23.18
N PRO A 87 14.63 13.55 -22.93
CA PRO A 87 14.17 14.23 -21.72
C PRO A 87 12.65 14.16 -21.47
N GLU A 88 11.85 13.98 -22.52
CA GLU A 88 10.39 13.87 -22.44
C GLU A 88 9.86 12.43 -22.39
N TRP A 89 10.75 11.41 -22.38
CA TRP A 89 10.36 10.00 -22.44
C TRP A 89 9.31 9.65 -21.38
N PHE A 90 9.57 10.06 -20.13
CA PHE A 90 8.71 9.75 -18.99
C PHE A 90 7.35 10.44 -19.12
N ALA A 91 7.33 11.73 -19.45
CA ALA A 91 6.09 12.48 -19.62
C ALA A 91 5.21 11.89 -20.71
N LYS A 92 5.81 11.46 -21.83
CA LYS A 92 5.09 10.82 -22.96
C LYS A 92 4.55 9.44 -22.59
N GLU A 93 5.35 8.59 -21.92
CA GLU A 93 4.90 7.27 -21.46
C GLU A 93 3.78 7.39 -20.41
N VAL A 94 3.88 8.34 -19.48
CA VAL A 94 2.81 8.61 -18.49
C VAL A 94 1.53 9.10 -19.18
N ALA A 95 1.65 9.99 -20.17
CA ALA A 95 0.50 10.46 -20.93
C ALA A 95 -0.16 9.30 -21.70
N HIS A 96 0.65 8.41 -22.30
CA HIS A 96 0.16 7.21 -22.98
C HIS A 96 -0.55 6.26 -22.01
N ALA A 97 0.08 5.94 -20.87
CA ALA A 97 -0.48 5.12 -19.81
C ALA A 97 -1.90 5.57 -19.41
N LYS A 98 -2.11 6.87 -19.20
CA LYS A 98 -3.43 7.43 -18.82
C LYS A 98 -4.54 7.25 -19.86
N THR A 99 -4.22 6.90 -21.10
CA THR A 99 -5.21 6.63 -22.15
C THR A 99 -5.56 5.16 -22.29
N GLN A 100 -4.81 4.28 -21.62
CA GLN A 100 -5.00 2.84 -21.75
C GLN A 100 -6.07 2.35 -20.78
N LYS A 101 -6.75 1.28 -21.19
CA LYS A 101 -7.84 0.63 -20.45
C LYS A 101 -7.40 -0.67 -19.77
N ASP A 102 -6.15 -1.06 -19.95
CA ASP A 102 -5.61 -2.29 -19.36
C ASP A 102 -5.63 -2.21 -17.83
N TRP A 103 -5.61 -3.39 -17.20
CA TRP A 103 -5.75 -3.55 -15.76
C TRP A 103 -4.72 -2.72 -14.99
N TYR A 104 -3.49 -2.60 -15.49
CA TYR A 104 -2.42 -1.93 -14.78
C TYR A 104 -2.62 -0.41 -14.79
N ASN A 105 -2.79 0.15 -15.99
CA ASN A 105 -2.92 1.60 -16.15
C ASN A 105 -4.26 2.11 -15.62
N TRP A 106 -5.34 1.35 -15.80
CA TRP A 106 -6.65 1.70 -15.25
C TRP A 106 -6.65 1.64 -13.72
N ASN A 107 -6.11 0.58 -13.09
CA ASN A 107 -6.06 0.48 -11.62
C ASN A 107 -5.20 1.61 -11.03
N THR A 108 -4.03 1.87 -11.60
CA THR A 108 -3.14 2.93 -11.09
C THR A 108 -3.75 4.32 -11.26
N SER A 109 -4.51 4.56 -12.34
CA SER A 109 -5.17 5.86 -12.57
C SER A 109 -6.41 6.07 -11.70
N ASN A 110 -7.20 5.02 -11.44
CA ASN A 110 -8.48 5.14 -10.73
C ASN A 110 -8.38 4.78 -9.25
N TRP A 111 -7.64 3.72 -8.92
CA TRP A 111 -7.45 3.30 -7.54
C TRP A 111 -6.22 3.92 -6.88
N GLY A 112 -5.22 4.32 -7.68
CA GLY A 112 -3.96 4.85 -7.16
C GLY A 112 -2.96 3.76 -6.75
N THR A 113 -3.31 2.49 -6.93
CA THR A 113 -2.44 1.33 -6.67
C THR A 113 -2.64 0.26 -7.76
N LYS A 114 -1.79 -0.76 -7.74
CA LYS A 114 -1.70 -1.77 -8.80
C LYS A 114 -2.84 -2.79 -8.78
N TRP A 115 -3.25 -3.24 -7.60
CA TRP A 115 -4.15 -4.37 -7.43
C TRP A 115 -5.28 -4.03 -6.48
N ASP A 116 -6.40 -4.73 -6.62
CA ASP A 116 -7.46 -4.73 -5.62
C ASP A 116 -6.98 -5.46 -4.36
N VAL A 117 -7.57 -5.10 -3.22
CA VAL A 117 -7.34 -5.68 -1.89
C VAL A 117 -8.38 -6.76 -1.55
N ALA A 118 -9.31 -7.02 -2.45
CA ALA A 118 -10.35 -8.04 -2.32
C ALA A 118 -9.81 -9.44 -2.02
N VAL A 119 -10.44 -10.13 -1.08
CA VAL A 119 -10.12 -11.53 -0.75
C VAL A 119 -10.75 -12.48 -1.77
N ARG A 120 -9.90 -13.19 -2.52
CA ARG A 120 -10.35 -14.22 -3.49
C ARG A 120 -10.68 -15.54 -2.81
N ASP A 121 -11.52 -16.36 -3.45
CA ASP A 121 -12.04 -17.60 -2.85
C ASP A 121 -10.97 -18.65 -2.50
N ASP A 122 -9.82 -18.63 -3.18
CA ASP A 122 -8.71 -19.57 -2.94
C ASP A 122 -7.55 -18.96 -2.11
N ASP A 123 -7.74 -17.77 -1.55
CA ASP A 123 -6.78 -17.17 -0.64
C ASP A 123 -6.82 -17.84 0.74
N LYS A 124 -5.68 -18.42 1.14
CA LYS A 124 -5.54 -19.12 2.42
C LYS A 124 -5.08 -18.19 3.55
N TYR A 125 -4.44 -17.08 3.20
CA TYR A 125 -3.81 -16.18 4.16
C TYR A 125 -4.06 -14.73 3.72
N PRO A 126 -5.34 -14.29 3.72
CA PRO A 126 -5.67 -12.95 3.27
C PRO A 126 -5.12 -11.90 4.23
N ASP A 127 -4.45 -10.89 3.67
CA ASP A 127 -4.00 -9.70 4.42
C ASP A 127 -5.19 -8.78 4.78
N THR A 128 -6.20 -8.75 3.91
CA THR A 128 -7.39 -7.91 4.05
C THR A 128 -8.40 -8.52 5.00
N ARG A 129 -8.81 -7.74 6.01
CA ARG A 129 -9.82 -8.15 6.98
C ARG A 129 -10.63 -6.97 7.50
N LEU A 130 -11.84 -7.29 7.96
CA LEU A 130 -12.66 -6.39 8.77
C LEU A 130 -12.24 -6.60 10.23
N GLU A 131 -11.50 -5.64 10.78
CA GLU A 131 -10.99 -5.67 12.16
C GLU A 131 -12.11 -5.36 13.15
N GLU A 132 -12.88 -4.30 12.89
CA GLU A 132 -14.00 -3.88 13.74
C GLU A 132 -15.24 -3.54 12.92
N TYR A 133 -16.42 -3.80 13.50
CA TYR A 133 -17.69 -3.34 12.99
C TYR A 133 -18.66 -3.10 14.14
N LYS A 134 -19.03 -1.83 14.32
CA LYS A 134 -20.04 -1.41 15.28
C LYS A 134 -21.10 -0.60 14.57
N SER A 135 -22.32 -1.10 14.62
CA SER A 135 -23.47 -0.45 13.99
C SER A 135 -24.70 -0.50 14.89
N GLU A 136 -24.50 -0.14 16.16
CA GLU A 136 -25.53 -0.05 17.19
C GLU A 136 -25.28 1.18 18.07
N GLY A 137 -26.35 1.90 18.42
CA GLY A 137 -26.28 3.11 19.22
C GLY A 137 -26.07 4.39 18.40
N GLU A 138 -25.54 5.43 19.05
CA GLU A 138 -25.34 6.76 18.45
C GLU A 138 -24.04 6.86 17.64
N ASP A 139 -23.00 6.10 18.03
CA ASP A 139 -21.70 6.06 17.37
C ASP A 139 -21.48 4.74 16.62
N ASN A 140 -21.32 4.83 15.29
CA ASN A 140 -21.15 3.67 14.40
C ASN A 140 -19.87 3.82 13.58
N TRP A 141 -19.16 2.72 13.40
CA TRP A 141 -17.94 2.66 12.61
C TRP A 141 -17.65 1.25 12.11
N LEU A 142 -16.71 1.17 11.17
CA LEU A 142 -16.04 -0.07 10.80
C LEU A 142 -14.56 0.21 10.54
N VAL A 143 -13.72 -0.81 10.72
CA VAL A 143 -12.27 -0.72 10.55
C VAL A 143 -11.82 -1.85 9.62
N TYR A 144 -11.21 -1.49 8.50
CA TYR A 144 -10.55 -2.43 7.60
C TYR A 144 -9.04 -2.32 7.77
N VAL A 145 -8.37 -3.47 7.75
CA VAL A 145 -6.91 -3.54 7.61
C VAL A 145 -6.60 -4.28 6.32
N TYR A 146 -5.73 -3.72 5.50
CA TYR A 146 -5.40 -4.24 4.17
C TYR A 146 -4.02 -3.75 3.72
N GLN A 147 -3.49 -4.38 2.67
CA GLN A 147 -2.18 -4.03 2.08
C GLN A 147 -2.34 -3.66 0.61
N THR A 148 -1.63 -2.63 0.19
CA THR A 148 -1.64 -2.12 -1.19
C THR A 148 -0.22 -2.06 -1.74
N ALA A 149 -0.08 -2.08 -3.07
CA ALA A 149 1.23 -1.89 -3.69
C ALA A 149 1.58 -0.40 -3.75
N TRP A 150 2.78 -0.05 -3.29
CA TRP A 150 3.46 1.26 -3.45
C TRP A 150 2.83 2.49 -2.80
N SER A 151 1.53 2.50 -2.55
CA SER A 151 0.80 3.69 -2.10
C SER A 151 -0.40 3.31 -1.24
N PRO A 152 -0.92 4.23 -0.41
CA PRO A 152 -2.11 4.00 0.41
C PRO A 152 -3.45 4.01 -0.36
N ALA A 153 -3.40 4.04 -1.70
CA ALA A 153 -4.58 4.03 -2.58
C ALA A 153 -5.61 5.16 -2.29
N VAL A 154 -5.14 6.36 -1.95
CA VAL A 154 -6.01 7.51 -1.60
C VAL A 154 -7.03 7.85 -2.70
N SER A 155 -6.70 7.64 -3.99
CA SER A 155 -7.60 7.92 -5.10
C SER A 155 -8.93 7.16 -5.01
N VAL A 156 -8.91 5.85 -4.72
CA VAL A 156 -10.17 5.09 -4.54
C VAL A 156 -10.89 5.49 -3.26
N LEU A 157 -10.16 5.87 -2.21
CA LEU A 157 -10.75 6.30 -0.94
C LEU A 157 -11.44 7.65 -1.04
N VAL A 158 -10.96 8.55 -1.90
CA VAL A 158 -11.68 9.79 -2.27
C VAL A 158 -13.01 9.44 -2.95
N THR A 159 -13.01 8.48 -3.89
CA THR A 159 -14.25 8.00 -4.53
C THR A 159 -15.19 7.38 -3.52
N LEU A 160 -14.67 6.57 -2.58
CA LEU A 160 -15.44 6.00 -1.47
C LEU A 160 -16.08 7.07 -0.59
N SER A 161 -15.30 8.08 -0.17
CA SER A 161 -15.78 9.21 0.64
C SER A 161 -16.93 9.97 -0.04
N ASN A 162 -16.93 10.06 -1.37
CA ASN A 162 -18.03 10.67 -2.12
C ASN A 162 -19.30 9.80 -2.17
N LEU A 163 -19.19 8.46 -2.06
CA LEU A 163 -20.33 7.55 -1.98
C LEU A 163 -21.04 7.59 -0.62
N ILE A 164 -20.32 7.96 0.44
CA ILE A 164 -20.79 8.04 1.82
C ILE A 164 -20.44 9.43 2.41
N PRO A 165 -21.05 10.51 1.89
CA PRO A 165 -20.63 11.89 2.18
C PRO A 165 -20.92 12.36 3.62
N ASN A 166 -21.61 11.55 4.42
CA ASN A 166 -21.84 11.81 5.84
C ASN A 166 -20.91 10.99 6.75
N CYS A 167 -20.02 10.19 6.16
CA CYS A 167 -18.99 9.47 6.89
C CYS A 167 -17.66 10.20 6.82
N LEU A 168 -16.90 10.14 7.93
CA LEU A 168 -15.50 10.50 7.99
C LEU A 168 -14.67 9.23 7.78
N LEU A 169 -13.69 9.30 6.89
CA LEU A 169 -12.69 8.25 6.72
C LEU A 169 -11.40 8.71 7.39
N THR A 170 -10.80 7.87 8.21
CA THR A 170 -9.46 8.07 8.77
C THR A 170 -8.58 6.94 8.28
N LEU A 171 -7.53 7.28 7.55
CA LEU A 171 -6.58 6.34 6.96
C LEU A 171 -5.25 6.51 7.67
N ASN A 172 -4.78 5.47 8.33
CA ASN A 172 -3.42 5.39 8.84
C ASN A 172 -2.65 4.39 7.99
N PHE A 173 -1.47 4.76 7.50
CA PHE A 173 -0.69 3.92 6.61
C PHE A 173 0.81 4.02 6.89
N GLU A 174 1.52 2.93 6.63
CA GLU A 174 2.98 2.86 6.69
C GLU A 174 3.44 1.91 5.58
N GLU A 175 4.47 2.28 4.83
CA GLU A 175 5.07 1.44 3.80
C GLU A 175 6.30 0.71 4.35
N GLU A 176 6.64 -0.43 3.77
CA GLU A 176 7.69 -1.32 4.28
C GLU A 176 9.08 -0.69 4.47
N THR A 177 9.39 0.45 3.85
CA THR A 177 10.63 1.21 4.06
C THR A 177 10.53 2.21 5.21
N GLY A 178 9.33 2.42 5.76
CA GLY A 178 9.09 3.15 7.00
C GLY A 178 8.43 4.52 6.84
N TRP A 179 8.21 5.02 5.61
CA TRP A 179 7.41 6.23 5.41
C TRP A 179 5.93 5.94 5.64
N GLY A 180 5.18 6.93 6.09
CA GLY A 180 3.78 6.75 6.42
C GLY A 180 3.06 8.05 6.71
N GLY A 181 1.80 7.92 7.11
CA GLY A 181 0.97 9.08 7.37
C GLY A 181 -0.39 8.73 7.95
N GLU A 182 -1.09 9.79 8.36
CA GLU A 182 -2.47 9.74 8.79
C GLU A 182 -3.29 10.82 8.06
N TYR A 183 -4.30 10.38 7.31
CA TYR A 183 -5.16 11.25 6.51
C TYR A 183 -6.62 11.15 6.96
N GLU A 184 -7.31 12.28 6.97
CA GLU A 184 -8.76 12.36 7.04
C GLU A 184 -9.36 12.65 5.66
N ILE A 185 -10.39 11.90 5.28
CA ILE A 185 -11.07 12.06 4.00
C ILE A 185 -12.57 12.27 4.23
N LEU A 186 -13.06 13.47 3.90
CA LEU A 186 -14.46 13.85 4.07
C LEU A 186 -15.01 14.50 2.79
N ARG A 187 -16.05 13.89 2.22
CA ARG A 187 -16.71 14.35 0.98
C ARG A 187 -15.68 14.55 -0.15
N GLY A 188 -14.76 13.59 -0.26
CA GLY A 188 -13.69 13.59 -1.25
C GLY A 188 -12.57 14.61 -1.01
N ASN A 189 -12.60 15.39 0.08
CA ASN A 189 -11.49 16.26 0.46
C ASN A 189 -10.55 15.50 1.39
N VAL A 190 -9.27 15.49 1.06
CA VAL A 190 -8.21 14.86 1.85
C VAL A 190 -7.55 15.94 2.71
N THR A 191 -7.45 15.68 4.01
CA THR A 191 -6.71 16.49 4.98
C THR A 191 -5.60 15.62 5.54
N GLU A 192 -4.35 16.06 5.36
CA GLU A 192 -3.19 15.43 5.99
C GLU A 192 -3.13 15.85 7.46
N LEU A 193 -3.18 14.87 8.38
CA LEU A 193 -3.04 15.11 9.81
C LEU A 193 -1.59 14.99 10.25
N MET A 194 -0.88 14.01 9.70
CA MET A 194 0.52 13.71 9.98
C MET A 194 1.14 12.96 8.79
N ASP A 195 2.41 13.23 8.54
CA ASP A 195 3.25 12.51 7.58
C ASP A 195 4.65 12.30 8.16
N TRP A 196 5.31 11.24 7.74
CA TRP A 196 6.70 10.98 8.08
C TRP A 196 7.42 10.25 6.94
N GLU A 197 8.71 10.56 6.78
CA GLU A 197 9.58 9.99 5.75
C GLU A 197 10.17 8.65 6.17
N ASN A 198 10.33 8.42 7.48
CA ASN A 198 10.82 7.16 8.01
C ASN A 198 10.41 6.98 9.47
N ARG A 199 10.41 5.72 9.93
CA ARG A 199 10.17 5.33 11.31
C ARG A 199 11.18 4.28 11.73
N CYS A 200 11.88 4.53 12.83
CA CYS A 200 12.84 3.56 13.36
C CYS A 200 12.13 2.29 13.84
N ARG A 201 12.56 1.12 13.36
CA ARG A 201 11.99 -0.18 13.75
C ARG A 201 12.31 -0.60 15.19
N ASP A 202 13.32 0.03 15.80
CA ASP A 202 13.83 -0.33 17.11
C ASP A 202 13.28 0.55 18.24
N CYS A 203 13.08 1.85 17.98
CA CYS A 203 12.60 2.81 18.99
C CYS A 203 11.33 3.58 18.61
N ASP A 204 10.72 3.28 17.46
CA ASP A 204 9.51 3.92 16.92
C ASP A 204 9.60 5.42 16.65
N GLU A 205 10.76 6.06 16.81
CA GLU A 205 10.95 7.49 16.57
C GLU A 205 10.83 7.81 15.07
N LEU A 206 10.14 8.91 14.75
CA LEU A 206 9.87 9.35 13.38
C LEU A 206 10.96 10.27 12.85
N ASN A 207 11.28 10.17 11.56
CA ASN A 207 12.20 11.06 10.84
C ASN A 207 13.61 11.15 11.47
N THR A 208 14.13 10.01 11.92
CA THR A 208 15.45 9.91 12.55
C THR A 208 16.40 8.96 11.84
N MET A 209 15.93 8.22 10.84
CA MET A 209 16.77 7.35 10.03
C MET A 209 17.61 8.21 9.08
N GLU A 210 18.93 8.14 9.24
CA GLU A 210 19.88 8.90 8.44
C GLU A 210 20.90 7.96 7.80
N TYR A 211 21.12 8.12 6.50
CA TYR A 211 22.17 7.37 5.81
C TYR A 211 23.55 7.96 6.14
N CYS A 212 24.45 7.13 6.66
CA CYS A 212 25.79 7.58 6.99
C CYS A 212 26.62 7.89 5.74
N GLU A 213 27.27 9.06 5.70
CA GLU A 213 28.19 9.46 4.60
C GLU A 213 29.37 8.51 4.39
N ASN A 214 29.76 7.73 5.41
CA ASN A 214 30.82 6.73 5.32
C ASN A 214 30.29 5.35 4.90
N ASP A 215 29.04 5.24 4.46
CA ASP A 215 28.39 3.99 4.06
C ASP A 215 28.27 2.96 5.21
N CYS A 216 28.13 3.40 6.46
CA CYS A 216 27.81 2.49 7.58
C CYS A 216 26.40 1.88 7.48
N GLY A 217 25.56 2.38 6.57
CA GLY A 217 24.13 2.08 6.48
C GLY A 217 23.26 3.22 6.97
N GLU A 218 21.96 2.95 7.04
CA GLU A 218 20.95 3.85 7.59
C GLU A 218 20.80 3.60 9.10
N ILE A 219 21.05 4.62 9.91
CA ILE A 219 21.11 4.51 11.37
C ILE A 219 20.18 5.55 11.98
N CYS A 220 19.41 5.14 12.99
CA CYS A 220 18.54 6.04 13.72
C CYS A 220 19.37 6.98 14.61
N SER A 221 19.22 8.30 14.44
CA SER A 221 19.88 9.31 15.26
C SER A 221 19.36 9.40 16.70
N SER A 222 18.16 8.85 16.98
CA SER A 222 17.56 8.82 18.31
C SER A 222 18.10 7.67 19.16
N CYS A 223 18.03 6.43 18.67
CA CYS A 223 18.47 5.26 19.44
C CYS A 223 19.88 4.79 19.10
N ASN A 224 20.45 5.18 17.95
CA ASN A 224 21.77 4.75 17.46
C ASN A 224 21.96 3.22 17.39
N TYR A 225 20.86 2.46 17.30
CA TYR A 225 20.91 1.01 17.23
C TYR A 225 21.51 0.54 15.89
N MET A 226 22.42 -0.41 15.96
CA MET A 226 23.26 -0.90 14.86
C MET A 226 22.84 -2.29 14.39
N GLY A 227 21.54 -2.57 14.47
CA GLY A 227 20.95 -3.84 14.05
C GLY A 227 21.23 -4.18 12.59
N GLU A 228 21.16 -3.18 11.72
CA GLU A 228 21.32 -3.32 10.26
C GLU A 228 22.59 -2.63 9.70
N ALA A 229 23.36 -1.95 10.55
CA ALA A 229 24.58 -1.27 10.14
C ALA A 229 25.69 -2.24 9.69
N ASP A 230 26.56 -1.77 8.80
CA ASP A 230 27.84 -2.42 8.50
C ASP A 230 28.84 -2.11 9.62
N LEU A 231 29.05 -3.10 10.50
CA LEU A 231 29.89 -2.94 11.68
C LEU A 231 31.37 -2.80 11.35
N GLU A 232 31.85 -3.34 10.22
CA GLU A 232 33.25 -3.20 9.82
C GLU A 232 33.55 -1.78 9.35
N ILE A 233 32.62 -1.19 8.58
CA ILE A 233 32.71 0.21 8.19
C ILE A 233 32.51 1.12 9.42
N ALA A 234 31.58 0.78 10.30
CA ALA A 234 31.30 1.56 11.51
C ALA A 234 32.51 1.66 12.46
N LYS A 235 33.38 0.64 12.53
CA LYS A 235 34.64 0.66 13.32
C LYS A 235 35.55 1.82 12.90
N GLU A 236 35.61 2.11 11.60
CA GLU A 236 36.43 3.17 11.02
C GLU A 236 35.70 4.52 10.98
N CYS A 237 34.38 4.54 11.18
CA CYS A 237 33.56 5.74 11.20
C CYS A 237 33.67 6.50 12.53
N GLN A 238 34.10 7.76 12.49
CA GLN A 238 34.26 8.57 13.71
C GLN A 238 32.96 8.80 14.48
N THR A 239 31.84 8.90 13.77
CA THR A 239 30.51 9.13 14.35
C THR A 239 29.94 7.86 14.98
N HIS A 240 30.09 6.71 14.32
CA HIS A 240 29.38 5.49 14.69
C HIS A 240 30.19 4.53 15.57
N LYS A 241 31.52 4.54 15.51
CA LYS A 241 32.35 3.64 16.34
C LYS A 241 32.10 3.72 17.85
N ILE A 242 31.54 4.83 18.33
CA ILE A 242 31.25 5.04 19.76
C ILE A 242 30.06 4.21 20.25
N TYR A 243 29.21 3.72 19.34
CA TYR A 243 28.03 2.90 19.61
C TYR A 243 28.29 1.42 19.30
N LEU A 244 29.56 1.00 19.21
CA LEU A 244 29.93 -0.41 19.09
C LEU A 244 30.01 -1.06 20.48
N ASP A 245 28.87 -1.10 21.16
CA ASP A 245 28.72 -1.67 22.50
C ASP A 245 27.47 -2.56 22.59
N SER A 246 27.29 -3.22 23.74
CA SER A 246 26.18 -4.14 23.98
C SER A 246 24.81 -3.47 24.14
N GLU A 247 24.74 -2.13 24.23
CA GLU A 247 23.46 -1.41 24.30
C GLU A 247 22.93 -1.12 22.89
N HIS A 248 23.83 -0.91 21.93
CA HIS A 248 23.48 -0.46 20.57
C HIS A 248 23.67 -1.54 19.51
N VAL A 249 24.42 -2.61 19.78
CA VAL A 249 24.63 -3.73 18.84
C VAL A 249 23.88 -4.97 19.34
N PRO A 250 23.11 -5.67 18.50
CA PRO A 250 22.44 -6.90 18.91
C PRO A 250 23.43 -7.95 19.42
N ASP A 251 23.07 -8.68 20.48
CA ASP A 251 23.92 -9.70 21.12
C ASP A 251 24.54 -10.69 20.12
N TYR A 252 23.77 -11.14 19.12
CA TYR A 252 24.23 -12.10 18.12
C TYR A 252 25.25 -11.52 17.11
N ARG A 253 25.44 -10.19 17.10
CA ARG A 253 26.43 -9.50 16.26
C ARG A 253 27.65 -9.03 17.05
N MET A 254 27.64 -9.09 18.38
CA MET A 254 28.73 -8.61 19.24
C MET A 254 30.07 -9.30 18.98
N GLU A 255 30.09 -10.52 18.45
CA GLU A 255 31.33 -11.18 18.03
C GLU A 255 32.06 -10.42 16.91
N GLN A 256 31.33 -9.72 16.03
CA GLN A 256 31.91 -8.91 14.95
C GLN A 256 32.58 -7.64 15.50
N VAL A 257 32.14 -7.14 16.66
CA VAL A 257 32.73 -5.97 17.29
C VAL A 257 34.02 -6.32 18.03
N ASN A 258 34.04 -7.47 18.70
CA ASN A 258 35.13 -7.90 19.57
C ASN A 258 36.26 -8.66 18.84
N GLY A 259 36.02 -9.11 17.61
CA GLY A 259 36.98 -9.78 16.73
C GLY A 259 37.80 -8.82 15.89
#